data_AF-A0A814D7W4-F1
#
_entry.id   AF-A0A814D7W4-F1
#
_cell.length_a   1.000
_cell.length_b   1.000
_cell.length_c   1.000
_cell.angle_alpha   90.00
_cell.angle_beta   90.00
_cell.angle_gamma   90.00
#
_symmetry.space_group_name_H-M   'P 1'
#
loop_
_entity.id
_entity.type
_entity.pdbx_description
1 polymer ?
#
loop_
_entity_poly.entity_id
_entity_poly.type
_entity_poly.pdbx_seq_one_letter_code
_entity_poly.pdbx_strand_id
1 'polypeptide(L)'
;MGRGGRQHEILKSPNETDGSIISPSSFNNIVGLKSRSGVIPISHNQDSVGAMARTVIDAAILLEVIQGVDPHDPATLDDNAVRHHNYRQFCRGINGFRGLSLGVVRNLNYTAIPQDQLRTFNKAINLIAKLGAKIKDPINFETADYFVSGTTELLILEIDFKRGTELYLKTLQNTNMKTLKDLIEFNNQNSDKEFSQ
;
A
#
# COMPACT_ATOMS: atom_id res chain seq x y z
N MET A 1 -29.38 30.15 11.01
CA MET A 1 -27.93 29.99 11.31
C MET A 1 -27.67 28.53 11.68
N GLY A 2 -27.45 27.68 10.67
CA GLY A 2 -27.22 26.24 10.87
C GLY A 2 -25.74 25.96 11.01
N ARG A 3 -25.31 25.47 12.18
CA ARG A 3 -23.99 24.88 12.35
C ARG A 3 -24.03 23.48 11.73
N GLY A 4 -23.52 23.35 10.51
CA GLY A 4 -23.27 22.06 9.89
C GLY A 4 -22.21 21.31 10.70
N GLY A 5 -22.64 20.25 11.37
CA GLY A 5 -21.74 19.30 12.00
C GLY A 5 -20.84 18.71 10.93
N ARG A 6 -19.53 18.94 11.07
CA ARG A 6 -18.53 18.13 10.36
C ARG A 6 -18.74 16.71 10.86
N GLN A 7 -19.35 15.86 10.03
CA GLN A 7 -19.25 14.43 10.22
C GLN A 7 -17.76 14.13 10.26
N HIS A 8 -17.31 13.54 11.37
CA HIS A 8 -16.02 12.91 11.42
C HIS A 8 -16.05 11.82 10.34
N GLU A 9 -15.47 12.09 9.18
CA GLU A 9 -15.10 11.05 8.24
C GLU A 9 -14.26 10.06 9.04
N ILE A 10 -14.85 8.89 9.29
CA ILE A 10 -14.18 7.78 9.94
C ILE A 10 -12.95 7.51 9.07
N LEU A 11 -11.77 7.82 9.61
CA LEU A 11 -10.48 7.53 9.01
C LEU A 11 -10.39 6.00 8.90
N LYS A 12 -10.80 5.45 7.75
CA LYS A 12 -10.50 4.07 7.40
C LYS A 12 -9.09 4.07 6.84
N SER A 13 -8.18 3.36 7.52
CA SER A 13 -6.83 3.16 7.01
C SER A 13 -6.91 2.37 5.70
N PRO A 14 -6.37 2.90 4.59
CA PRO A 14 -6.33 2.17 3.32
C PRO A 14 -5.42 0.95 3.43
N ASN A 15 -5.63 -0.03 2.55
CA ASN A 15 -4.86 -1.28 2.52
C ASN A 15 -4.28 -1.54 1.13
N GLU A 16 -3.15 -2.24 1.08
CA GLU A 16 -2.45 -2.61 -0.13
C GLU A 16 -1.86 -4.01 -0.03
N THR A 17 -2.28 -4.86 -0.97
CA THR A 17 -1.60 -6.11 -1.34
C THR A 17 -0.52 -5.77 -2.38
N ASP A 18 -0.95 -5.26 -3.53
CA ASP A 18 -0.11 -4.72 -4.60
C ASP A 18 -0.78 -3.47 -5.19
N GLY A 19 -0.14 -2.31 -5.04
CA GLY A 19 -0.57 -1.04 -5.64
C GLY A 19 -1.82 -0.35 -5.05
N SER A 20 -2.65 -1.00 -4.22
CA SER A 20 -3.97 -0.47 -3.82
C SER A 20 -3.96 0.77 -2.89
N ILE A 21 -2.81 1.21 -2.38
CA ILE A 21 -2.59 2.51 -1.73
C ILE A 21 -1.86 3.46 -2.70
N ILE A 22 -0.71 3.04 -3.23
CA ILE A 22 0.17 3.93 -4.01
C ILE A 22 -0.44 4.32 -5.36
N SER A 23 -1.15 3.40 -6.01
CA SER A 23 -1.80 3.62 -7.31
C SER A 23 -2.94 4.65 -7.21
N PRO A 24 -3.99 4.46 -6.40
CA PRO A 24 -5.04 5.47 -6.29
C PRO A 24 -4.52 6.79 -5.71
N SER A 25 -3.48 6.77 -4.86
CA SER A 25 -2.85 8.00 -4.39
C SER A 25 -2.21 8.79 -5.54
N SER A 26 -1.49 8.11 -6.43
CA SER A 26 -0.90 8.70 -7.64
C SER A 26 -1.97 9.27 -8.58
N PHE A 27 -3.05 8.50 -8.83
CA PHE A 27 -4.16 8.95 -9.69
C PHE A 27 -4.93 10.15 -9.12
N ASN A 28 -5.00 10.28 -7.79
CA ASN A 28 -5.73 11.36 -7.11
C ASN A 28 -4.84 12.47 -6.56
N ASN A 29 -3.54 12.47 -6.92
CA ASN A 29 -2.57 13.50 -6.53
C ASN A 29 -2.47 13.70 -5.00
N ILE A 30 -2.41 12.60 -4.26
CA ILE A 30 -2.19 12.57 -2.81
C ILE A 30 -1.00 11.66 -2.46
N VAL A 31 -0.55 11.72 -1.22
CA VAL A 31 0.51 10.86 -0.69
C VAL A 31 -0.10 9.55 -0.23
N GLY A 32 0.44 8.43 -0.71
CA GLY A 32 0.18 7.09 -0.21
C GLY A 32 1.44 6.51 0.44
N LEU A 33 1.31 6.00 1.66
CA LEU A 33 2.38 5.33 2.39
C LEU A 33 1.88 4.00 2.90
N LYS A 34 2.58 2.91 2.58
CA LYS A 34 2.25 1.55 3.03
C LYS A 34 2.93 1.22 4.36
N SER A 35 2.20 0.60 5.30
CA SER A 35 2.60 0.17 6.66
C SER A 35 1.87 -1.11 7.08
N ARG A 36 2.48 -2.04 7.79
CA ARG A 36 1.89 -3.39 7.98
C ARG A 36 0.73 -3.41 9.01
N SER A 37 -0.28 -4.28 8.77
CA SER A 37 -1.31 -4.84 9.70
C SER A 37 -2.79 -4.42 9.56
N GLY A 38 -3.75 -5.36 9.75
CA GLY A 38 -5.12 -5.08 10.24
C GLY A 38 -6.30 -5.01 9.24
N VAL A 39 -6.40 -5.92 8.26
CA VAL A 39 -7.42 -5.82 7.17
C VAL A 39 -8.00 -7.17 6.77
N ILE A 40 -9.18 -7.15 6.14
CA ILE A 40 -9.73 -8.29 5.38
C ILE A 40 -8.64 -8.76 4.39
N PRO A 41 -8.18 -10.01 4.49
CA PRO A 41 -6.97 -10.43 3.81
C PRO A 41 -7.20 -10.77 2.33
N ILE A 42 -6.26 -10.37 1.49
CA ILE A 42 -5.98 -10.95 0.18
C ILE A 42 -4.74 -11.83 0.27
N SER A 43 -3.64 -11.33 0.82
CA SER A 43 -2.46 -12.13 1.13
C SER A 43 -1.75 -11.67 2.39
N HIS A 44 -1.70 -12.53 3.41
CA HIS A 44 -0.93 -12.25 4.63
C HIS A 44 0.57 -12.01 4.39
N ASN A 45 1.10 -12.45 3.24
CA ASN A 45 2.49 -12.21 2.84
C ASN A 45 2.72 -10.78 2.32
N GLN A 46 1.68 -10.12 1.81
CA GLN A 46 1.79 -8.84 1.12
C GLN A 46 0.92 -7.73 1.72
N ASP A 47 -0.20 -8.07 2.35
CA ASP A 47 -1.18 -7.13 2.87
C ASP A 47 -0.60 -6.22 3.93
N SER A 48 -1.01 -4.97 3.83
CA SER A 48 -0.48 -3.88 4.64
C SER A 48 -1.52 -2.77 4.67
N VAL A 49 -1.75 -2.16 5.83
CA VAL A 49 -2.45 -0.86 5.89
C VAL A 49 -1.53 0.26 5.39
N GLY A 50 -1.96 1.49 5.55
CA GLY A 50 -1.12 2.63 5.31
C GLY A 50 -1.81 3.93 5.63
N ALA A 51 -1.20 5.00 5.17
CA ALA A 51 -1.75 6.34 5.28
C ALA A 51 -1.94 6.92 3.87
N MET A 52 -3.11 7.51 3.64
CA MET A 52 -3.40 8.34 2.49
C MET A 52 -3.71 9.75 2.97
N ALA A 53 -2.93 10.74 2.52
CA ALA A 53 -3.10 12.13 2.95
C ALA A 53 -2.61 13.12 1.89
N ARG A 54 -3.02 14.38 2.00
CA ARG A 54 -2.59 15.43 1.04
C ARG A 54 -1.13 15.83 1.18
N THR A 55 -0.50 15.55 2.32
CA THR A 55 0.89 15.93 2.59
C THR A 55 1.65 14.79 3.25
N VAL A 56 2.99 14.78 3.09
CA VAL A 56 3.87 13.78 3.72
C VAL A 56 3.81 13.86 5.25
N ILE A 57 3.67 15.05 5.81
CA ILE A 57 3.59 15.23 7.26
C ILE A 57 2.27 14.68 7.82
N ASP A 58 1.16 14.87 7.12
CA ASP A 58 -0.12 14.29 7.52
C ASP A 58 -0.09 12.75 7.43
N ALA A 59 0.51 12.19 6.38
CA ALA A 59 0.70 10.75 6.26
C ALA A 59 1.59 10.20 7.40
N ALA A 60 2.65 10.92 7.79
CA ALA A 60 3.50 10.55 8.91
C ALA A 60 2.75 10.61 10.27
N ILE A 61 1.88 11.61 10.47
CA ILE A 61 1.02 11.68 11.67
C ILE A 61 0.09 10.48 11.73
N LEU A 62 -0.55 10.13 10.61
CA LEU A 62 -1.42 8.96 10.57
C LEU A 62 -0.64 7.68 10.87
N LEU A 63 0.58 7.55 10.34
CA LEU A 63 1.45 6.42 10.64
C LEU A 63 1.78 6.31 12.13
N GLU A 64 2.07 7.42 12.80
CA GLU A 64 2.31 7.45 14.26
C GLU A 64 1.11 6.92 15.06
N VAL A 65 -0.12 7.17 14.58
CA VAL A 65 -1.36 6.74 15.24
C VAL A 65 -1.63 5.26 15.03
N ILE A 66 -1.37 4.73 13.83
CA ILE A 66 -1.74 3.35 13.47
C ILE A 66 -0.63 2.33 13.72
N GLN A 67 0.62 2.77 13.90
CA GLN A 67 1.74 1.85 14.16
C GLN A 67 1.64 1.23 15.55
N GLY A 68 1.90 -0.06 15.66
CA GLY A 68 1.84 -0.77 16.94
C GLY A 68 2.11 -2.26 16.81
N VAL A 69 2.14 -2.93 17.96
CA VAL A 69 2.13 -4.38 18.06
C VAL A 69 0.68 -4.83 18.23
N ASP A 70 0.25 -5.79 17.42
CA ASP A 70 -1.03 -6.47 17.53
C ASP A 70 -0.79 -7.96 17.86
N PRO A 71 -1.17 -8.42 19.07
CA PRO A 71 -1.06 -9.83 19.45
C PRO A 71 -1.77 -10.81 18.51
N HIS A 72 -2.73 -10.34 17.72
CA HIS A 72 -3.46 -11.13 16.74
C HIS A 72 -2.81 -11.15 15.35
N ASP A 73 -1.77 -10.35 15.13
CA ASP A 73 -0.98 -10.33 13.90
C ASP A 73 0.49 -10.70 14.18
N PRO A 74 0.87 -11.97 13.93
CA PRO A 74 2.24 -12.44 14.13
C PRO A 74 3.31 -11.61 13.41
N ALA A 75 2.96 -10.94 12.30
CA ALA A 75 3.91 -10.07 11.59
C ALA A 75 4.33 -8.84 12.41
N THR A 76 3.52 -8.44 13.38
CA THR A 76 3.81 -7.31 14.26
C THR A 76 4.56 -7.71 15.52
N LEU A 77 4.76 -9.01 15.76
CA LEU A 77 5.46 -9.55 16.95
C LEU A 77 6.98 -9.64 16.76
N ASP A 78 7.52 -9.18 15.63
CA ASP A 78 8.97 -9.14 15.45
C ASP A 78 9.60 -8.11 16.40
N ASP A 79 10.30 -8.61 17.41
CA ASP A 79 11.03 -7.80 18.39
C ASP A 79 12.19 -7.01 17.75
N ASN A 80 12.67 -7.41 16.57
CA ASN A 80 13.72 -6.68 15.83
C ASN A 80 13.16 -5.55 14.96
N ALA A 81 11.83 -5.45 14.80
CA ALA A 81 11.25 -4.43 13.95
C ALA A 81 11.50 -3.02 14.54
N VAL A 82 12.11 -2.16 13.72
CA VAL A 82 12.35 -0.76 14.07
C VAL A 82 11.03 -0.01 14.03
N ARG A 83 10.57 0.44 15.20
CA ARG A 83 9.34 1.23 15.37
C ARG A 83 9.71 2.61 15.90
N HIS A 84 9.19 3.65 15.25
CA HIS A 84 9.41 5.03 15.70
C HIS A 84 8.10 5.59 16.22
N HIS A 85 8.10 6.10 17.45
CA HIS A 85 6.91 6.76 18.01
C HIS A 85 6.62 8.14 17.39
N ASN A 86 7.60 8.72 16.69
CA ASN A 86 7.48 10.02 16.04
C ASN A 86 8.08 9.92 14.64
N TYR A 87 7.26 9.74 13.62
CA TYR A 87 7.69 9.71 12.22
C TYR A 87 7.84 11.11 11.64
N ARG A 88 7.13 12.11 12.17
CA ARG A 88 7.26 13.52 11.75
C ARG A 88 8.68 14.06 11.89
N GLN A 89 9.48 13.52 12.82
CA GLN A 89 10.90 13.92 12.96
C GLN A 89 11.71 13.73 11.67
N PHE A 90 11.28 12.82 10.78
CA PHE A 90 11.92 12.57 9.50
C PHE A 90 11.43 13.50 8.37
N CYS A 91 10.37 14.27 8.59
CA CYS A 91 9.83 15.24 7.62
C CYS A 91 10.68 16.52 7.58
N ARG A 92 11.93 16.40 7.09
CA ARG A 92 12.94 17.48 7.06
C ARG A 92 12.80 18.46 5.88
N GLY A 93 11.69 18.38 5.15
CA GLY A 93 11.44 19.16 3.94
C GLY A 93 12.58 19.02 2.92
N ILE A 94 12.92 20.13 2.26
CA ILE A 94 13.97 20.19 1.23
C ILE A 94 15.35 19.74 1.76
N ASN A 95 15.63 20.00 3.04
CA ASN A 95 16.91 19.61 3.64
C ASN A 95 17.04 18.09 3.83
N GLY A 96 15.92 17.35 3.76
CA GLY A 96 15.91 15.89 3.87
C GLY A 96 16.67 15.20 2.74
N PHE A 97 16.86 15.84 1.59
CA PHE A 97 17.55 15.24 0.44
C PHE A 97 19.08 15.30 0.53
N ARG A 98 19.65 16.17 1.37
CA ARG A 98 21.11 16.36 1.45
C ARG A 98 21.77 15.11 2.01
N GLY A 99 22.70 14.54 1.24
CA GLY A 99 23.47 13.37 1.64
C GLY A 99 22.75 12.03 1.47
N LEU A 100 21.50 12.02 0.96
CA LEU A 100 20.84 10.78 0.56
C LEU A 100 21.54 10.17 -0.65
N SER A 101 21.68 8.85 -0.67
CA SER A 101 22.12 8.09 -1.84
C SER A 101 20.93 7.32 -2.39
N LEU A 102 20.52 7.61 -3.63
CA LEU A 102 19.36 7.00 -4.28
C LEU A 102 19.79 6.31 -5.57
N GLY A 103 19.29 5.09 -5.77
CA GLY A 103 19.46 4.35 -7.02
C GLY A 103 18.18 4.41 -7.85
N VAL A 104 18.32 4.62 -9.16
CA VAL A 104 17.18 4.56 -10.10
C VAL A 104 17.23 3.24 -10.85
N VAL A 105 16.32 2.32 -10.49
CA VAL A 105 16.20 1.03 -11.16
C VAL A 105 15.67 1.25 -12.57
N ARG A 106 16.36 0.81 -13.62
CA ARG A 106 15.92 1.02 -15.03
C ARG A 106 15.49 -0.25 -15.76
N ASN A 107 15.65 -1.41 -15.13
CA ASN A 107 15.35 -2.72 -15.72
C ASN A 107 14.01 -3.33 -15.26
N LEU A 108 13.15 -2.56 -14.57
CA LEU A 108 11.76 -2.93 -14.27
C LEU A 108 10.85 -2.41 -15.40
N ASN A 109 10.68 -3.22 -16.45
CA ASN A 109 9.83 -3.00 -17.64
C ASN A 109 9.39 -1.55 -17.95
N TYR A 110 10.36 -0.66 -18.22
CA TYR A 110 10.12 0.76 -18.51
C TYR A 110 9.41 1.02 -19.86
N THR A 111 9.27 0.00 -20.72
CA THR A 111 8.71 0.14 -22.07
C THR A 111 7.19 0.33 -22.07
N ALA A 112 6.52 -0.02 -20.97
CA ALA A 112 5.09 0.19 -20.78
C ALA A 112 4.73 1.61 -20.28
N ILE A 113 5.72 2.42 -19.90
CA ILE A 113 5.48 3.74 -19.30
C ILE A 113 5.37 4.82 -20.39
N PRO A 114 4.28 5.62 -20.42
CA PRO A 114 4.16 6.74 -21.35
C PRO A 114 5.33 7.74 -21.28
N GLN A 115 5.76 8.23 -22.43
CA GLN A 115 6.98 9.08 -22.55
C GLN A 115 6.88 10.39 -21.78
N ASP A 116 5.69 10.96 -21.65
CA ASP A 116 5.41 12.13 -20.83
C ASP A 116 5.57 11.86 -19.34
N GLN A 117 5.13 10.69 -18.85
CA GLN A 117 5.36 10.25 -17.47
C GLN A 117 6.85 10.05 -17.21
N LEU A 118 7.59 9.42 -18.13
CA LEU A 118 9.05 9.26 -18.03
C LEU A 118 9.78 10.61 -17.97
N ARG A 119 9.36 11.59 -18.78
CA ARG A 119 9.92 12.95 -18.71
C ARG A 119 9.66 13.61 -17.36
N THR A 120 8.45 13.48 -16.82
CA THR A 120 8.09 14.03 -15.50
C THR A 120 8.89 13.37 -14.38
N PHE A 121 9.02 12.04 -14.42
CA PHE A 121 9.85 11.28 -13.50
C PHE A 121 11.32 11.74 -13.53
N ASN A 122 11.91 11.85 -14.73
CA ASN A 122 13.31 12.30 -14.88
C ASN A 122 13.51 13.75 -14.38
N LYS A 123 12.51 14.64 -14.54
CA LYS A 123 12.55 15.99 -13.95
C LYS A 123 12.58 15.92 -12.41
N ALA A 124 11.81 15.02 -11.79
CA ALA A 124 11.82 14.84 -10.34
C ALA A 124 13.18 14.32 -9.83
N ILE A 125 13.77 13.33 -10.50
CA ILE A 125 15.12 12.82 -10.16
C ILE A 125 16.17 13.94 -10.23
N ASN A 126 16.15 14.75 -11.29
CA ASN A 126 17.05 15.89 -11.44
C ASN A 126 16.84 16.96 -10.36
N LEU A 127 15.59 17.20 -9.94
CA LEU A 127 15.31 18.09 -8.81
C LEU A 127 15.92 17.55 -7.52
N ILE A 128 15.70 16.26 -7.21
CA ILE A 128 16.23 15.62 -6.00
C ILE A 128 17.78 15.67 -5.98
N ALA A 129 18.43 15.45 -7.13
CA ALA A 129 19.88 15.62 -7.26
C ALA A 129 20.34 17.06 -6.93
N LYS A 130 19.66 18.07 -7.48
CA LYS A 130 19.94 19.49 -7.20
C LYS A 130 19.75 19.87 -5.73
N LEU A 131 18.88 19.15 -5.01
CA LEU A 131 18.66 19.33 -3.58
C LEU A 131 19.73 18.67 -2.69
N GLY A 132 20.71 17.99 -3.29
CA GLY A 132 21.90 17.46 -2.61
C GLY A 132 21.93 15.95 -2.41
N ALA A 133 21.04 15.21 -3.08
CA ALA A 133 21.09 13.75 -3.11
C ALA A 133 22.13 13.26 -4.15
N LYS A 134 22.81 12.16 -3.83
CA LYS A 134 23.68 11.41 -4.75
C LYS A 134 22.82 10.40 -5.52
N ILE A 135 22.68 10.59 -6.83
CA ILE A 135 21.89 9.70 -7.67
C ILE A 135 22.80 8.73 -8.42
N LYS A 136 22.50 7.44 -8.36
CA LYS A 136 23.07 6.40 -9.22
C LYS A 136 22.00 5.94 -10.19
N ASP A 137 22.16 6.26 -11.48
CA ASP A 137 21.20 5.97 -12.54
C ASP A 137 21.95 5.59 -13.82
N PRO A 138 21.81 4.36 -14.36
CA PRO A 138 20.94 3.30 -13.88
C PRO A 138 21.53 2.49 -12.71
N ILE A 139 20.65 1.83 -11.95
CA ILE A 139 20.96 0.58 -11.24
C ILE A 139 20.13 -0.56 -11.81
N ASN A 140 20.65 -1.78 -11.71
CA ASN A 140 19.93 -2.99 -12.07
C ASN A 140 19.41 -3.65 -10.79
N PHE A 141 18.14 -4.01 -10.80
CA PHE A 141 17.58 -4.92 -9.83
C PHE A 141 17.78 -6.34 -10.35
N GLU A 142 18.59 -7.14 -9.66
CA GLU A 142 19.08 -8.44 -10.14
C GLU A 142 17.94 -9.41 -10.46
N THR A 143 16.85 -9.36 -9.68
CA THR A 143 15.67 -10.22 -9.85
C THR A 143 14.56 -9.57 -10.67
N ALA A 144 14.83 -8.52 -11.45
CA ALA A 144 13.80 -7.78 -12.19
C ALA A 144 12.95 -8.69 -13.10
N ASP A 145 13.56 -9.65 -13.80
CA ASP A 145 12.84 -10.56 -14.70
C ASP A 145 11.83 -11.43 -13.95
N TYR A 146 12.14 -11.84 -12.72
CA TYR A 146 11.22 -12.59 -11.87
C TYR A 146 9.97 -11.77 -11.52
N PHE A 147 10.13 -10.47 -11.25
CA PHE A 147 9.00 -9.58 -10.96
C PHE A 147 8.20 -9.22 -12.22
N VAL A 148 8.87 -9.04 -13.36
CA VAL A 148 8.22 -8.62 -14.61
C VAL A 148 7.47 -9.76 -15.30
N SER A 149 8.00 -10.98 -15.23
CA SER A 149 7.51 -12.12 -16.02
C SER A 149 7.09 -13.33 -15.18
N GLY A 150 7.36 -13.32 -13.88
CA GLY A 150 6.97 -14.40 -12.99
C GLY A 150 5.47 -14.40 -12.69
N THR A 151 4.93 -15.59 -12.45
CA THR A 151 3.53 -15.80 -12.04
C THR A 151 3.39 -16.16 -10.56
N THR A 152 4.52 -16.24 -9.84
CA THR A 152 4.56 -16.71 -8.45
C THR A 152 3.70 -15.86 -7.52
N GLU A 153 3.66 -14.55 -7.75
CA GLU A 153 2.79 -13.64 -7.01
C GLU A 153 1.31 -14.03 -7.15
N LEU A 154 0.82 -14.16 -8.39
CA LEU A 154 -0.56 -14.59 -8.64
C LEU A 154 -0.88 -15.93 -7.97
N LEU A 155 0.03 -16.90 -8.04
CA LEU A 155 -0.15 -18.20 -7.39
C LEU A 155 -0.26 -18.07 -5.86
N ILE A 156 0.61 -17.26 -5.23
CA ILE A 156 0.57 -17.02 -3.79
C ILE A 156 -0.72 -16.29 -3.41
N LEU A 157 -1.12 -15.28 -4.18
CA LEU A 157 -2.36 -14.53 -3.98
C LEU A 157 -3.59 -15.45 -4.02
N GLU A 158 -3.70 -16.34 -5.00
CA GLU A 158 -4.84 -17.27 -5.11
C GLU A 158 -4.94 -18.19 -3.88
N ILE A 159 -3.80 -18.74 -3.44
CA ILE A 159 -3.73 -19.62 -2.28
C ILE A 159 -4.09 -18.87 -1.00
N ASP A 160 -3.47 -17.70 -0.79
CA ASP A 160 -3.65 -16.91 0.40
C ASP A 160 -5.06 -16.33 0.48
N PHE A 161 -5.62 -15.86 -0.63
CA PHE A 161 -6.95 -15.26 -0.68
C PHE A 161 -8.01 -16.27 -0.25
N LYS A 162 -7.96 -17.48 -0.79
CA LYS A 162 -8.86 -18.56 -0.38
C LYS A 162 -8.74 -18.81 1.13
N ARG A 163 -7.53 -19.08 1.62
CA ARG A 163 -7.31 -19.44 3.02
C ARG A 163 -7.69 -18.30 3.98
N GLY A 164 -7.26 -17.09 3.67
CA GLY A 164 -7.49 -15.88 4.47
C GLY A 164 -8.97 -15.54 4.56
N THR A 165 -9.69 -15.58 3.43
CA THR A 165 -11.13 -15.33 3.39
C THR A 165 -11.90 -16.30 4.29
N GLU A 166 -11.61 -17.60 4.19
CA GLU A 166 -12.31 -18.60 5.03
C GLU A 166 -12.01 -18.43 6.52
N LEU A 167 -10.75 -18.14 6.87
CA LEU A 167 -10.38 -17.86 8.27
C LEU A 167 -11.11 -16.62 8.80
N TYR A 168 -11.18 -15.55 8.00
CA TYR A 168 -11.89 -14.33 8.37
C TYR A 168 -13.40 -14.58 8.54
N LEU A 169 -14.05 -15.22 7.57
CA LEU A 169 -15.49 -15.52 7.62
C LEU A 169 -15.90 -16.36 8.85
N LYS A 170 -15.01 -17.25 9.31
CA LYS A 170 -15.22 -18.04 10.54
C LYS A 170 -15.23 -17.19 11.81
N THR A 171 -14.62 -16.01 11.81
CA THR A 171 -14.66 -15.08 12.95
C THR A 171 -15.98 -14.31 13.04
N LEU A 172 -16.70 -14.16 11.93
CA LEU A 172 -17.95 -13.41 11.87
C LEU A 172 -19.11 -14.19 12.51
N GLN A 173 -19.91 -13.51 13.32
CA GLN A 173 -21.10 -14.11 13.95
C GLN A 173 -22.42 -13.70 13.29
N ASN A 174 -22.40 -12.67 12.43
CA ASN A 174 -23.57 -12.07 11.80
C ASN A 174 -23.90 -12.66 10.42
N THR A 175 -23.25 -13.75 10.02
CA THR A 175 -23.48 -14.42 8.73
C THR A 175 -23.24 -15.92 8.84
N ASN A 176 -23.99 -16.68 8.05
CA ASN A 176 -23.81 -18.13 7.90
C ASN A 176 -22.75 -18.51 6.85
N MET A 177 -22.25 -17.53 6.07
CA MET A 177 -21.16 -17.77 5.11
C MET A 177 -19.85 -17.99 5.87
N LYS A 178 -19.20 -19.13 5.63
CA LYS A 178 -17.96 -19.57 6.31
C LYS A 178 -16.86 -19.99 5.34
N THR A 179 -17.17 -20.10 4.05
CA THR A 179 -16.24 -20.54 3.01
C THR A 179 -16.23 -19.58 1.82
N LEU A 180 -15.17 -19.65 1.00
CA LEU A 180 -15.15 -18.92 -0.27
C LEU A 180 -16.26 -19.41 -1.23
N LYS A 181 -16.62 -20.69 -1.14
CA LYS A 181 -17.74 -21.26 -1.90
C LYS A 181 -19.06 -20.59 -1.56
N ASP A 182 -19.32 -20.33 -0.27
CA ASP A 182 -20.56 -19.66 0.16
C ASP A 182 -20.67 -18.25 -0.44
N LEU A 183 -19.55 -17.52 -0.53
CA LEU A 183 -19.52 -16.21 -1.19
C LEU A 183 -19.78 -16.30 -2.70
N ILE A 184 -19.19 -17.28 -3.39
CA ILE A 184 -19.42 -17.51 -4.81
C ILE A 184 -20.90 -17.84 -5.08
N GLU A 185 -21.49 -18.72 -4.26
CA GLU A 185 -22.91 -19.07 -4.35
C GLU A 185 -23.81 -17.87 -4.07
N PHE A 186 -23.48 -17.07 -3.06
CA PHE A 186 -24.18 -15.81 -2.77
C PHE A 186 -24.15 -14.86 -3.96
N ASN A 187 -22.99 -14.61 -4.56
CA ASN A 187 -22.85 -13.71 -5.71
C ASN A 187 -23.64 -14.21 -6.92
N ASN A 188 -23.61 -15.52 -7.20
CA ASN A 188 -24.38 -16.12 -8.30
C ASN A 188 -25.89 -15.95 -8.11
N GLN A 189 -26.38 -16.12 -6.88
CA GLN A 189 -27.80 -15.95 -6.52
C GLN A 189 -28.25 -14.47 -6.55
N ASN A 190 -27.32 -13.53 -6.43
CA ASN A 190 -27.56 -12.08 -6.45
C ASN A 190 -26.89 -11.40 -7.65
N SER A 191 -26.77 -12.13 -8.76
CA SER A 191 -26.01 -11.70 -9.94
C SER A 191 -26.51 -10.40 -10.55
N ASP A 192 -27.81 -10.11 -10.41
CA ASP A 192 -28.46 -8.87 -10.81
C ASP A 192 -27.95 -7.63 -10.07
N LYS A 193 -27.38 -7.81 -8.86
CA LYS A 193 -26.84 -6.74 -8.03
C LYS A 193 -25.32 -6.70 -8.00
N GLU A 194 -24.68 -7.86 -8.01
CA GLU A 194 -23.22 -7.99 -7.86
C GLU A 194 -22.47 -7.86 -9.20
N PHE A 195 -23.13 -8.13 -10.33
CA PHE A 195 -22.50 -8.09 -11.67
C PHE A 195 -23.14 -7.13 -12.66
N SER A 196 -24.07 -6.28 -12.21
CA SER A 196 -24.61 -5.22 -13.06
C SER A 196 -23.52 -4.19 -13.35
N GLN A 197 -23.10 -4.09 -14.61
CA GLN A 197 -22.25 -3.01 -15.12
C GLN A 197 -23.06 -1.77 -15.47
#